data_AF-A0A0J7XH26-F1
#
_entry.id   AF-A0A0J7XH26-F1
#
_cell.length_a   1.000
_cell.length_b   1.000
_cell.length_c   1.000
_cell.angle_alpha   90.00
_cell.angle_beta   90.00
_cell.angle_gamma   90.00
#
_symmetry.space_group_name_H-M   'P 1'
#
loop_
_entity.id
_entity.type
_entity.pdbx_description
1 polymer ?
#
loop_
_entity_poly.entity_id
_entity_poly.type
_entity_poly.pdbx_seq_one_letter_code
_entity_poly.pdbx_strand_id
1 'polypeptide(L)'
;MKRGHDLTGLMKFATRPEWADDLHDALDDHLGTALTQFDIDSDELPDIIGEHWAMTLWGCAFEDLATRVFEPDGRNLVDEYLKRRGWNEGGPNKIYMRALRTSVMSVYEVSAIEPGVGFLARDLIRGGEPVQVREGSVAKIVKLEHAWRRLDGRNDDGFQVAPFPG
;
A
#
# COMPACT_ATOMS: atom_id res chain seq x y z
N MET A 1 -16.47 -3.03 14.84
CA MET A 1 -15.58 -2.94 13.65
C MET A 1 -15.36 -1.46 13.38
N LYS A 2 -14.14 -0.91 13.54
CA LYS A 2 -13.88 0.43 13.01
C LYS A 2 -14.07 0.33 11.51
N ARG A 3 -14.99 1.10 10.93
CA ARG A 3 -15.07 1.24 9.47
C ARG A 3 -13.71 1.75 9.02
N GLY A 4 -13.10 1.08 8.04
CA GLY A 4 -11.91 1.58 7.37
C GLY A 4 -12.17 2.98 6.81
N HIS A 5 -11.11 3.74 6.59
CA HIS A 5 -11.21 5.01 5.90
C HIS A 5 -11.71 4.76 4.47
N ASP A 6 -12.73 5.51 4.03
CA ASP A 6 -13.28 5.33 2.70
C ASP A 6 -12.45 6.11 1.69
N LEU A 7 -11.77 5.38 0.79
CA LEU A 7 -10.95 5.93 -0.29
C LEU A 7 -11.65 5.87 -1.66
N THR A 8 -12.90 5.40 -1.73
CA THR A 8 -13.59 5.13 -2.99
C THR A 8 -13.60 6.35 -3.92
N GLY A 9 -13.79 7.56 -3.36
CA GLY A 9 -13.78 8.79 -4.13
C GLY A 9 -12.41 9.14 -4.73
N LEU A 10 -11.34 8.91 -3.96
CA LEU A 10 -9.96 9.12 -4.40
C LEU A 10 -9.53 8.08 -5.45
N MET A 11 -9.87 6.80 -5.24
CA MET A 11 -9.62 5.73 -6.22
C MET A 11 -10.28 6.05 -7.57
N LYS A 12 -11.56 6.46 -7.56
CA LYS A 12 -12.27 6.88 -8.77
C LYS A 12 -11.69 8.13 -9.42
N PHE A 13 -11.03 8.99 -8.64
CA PHE A 13 -10.38 10.18 -9.17
C PHE A 13 -9.06 9.84 -9.87
N ALA A 14 -8.30 8.88 -9.32
CA ALA A 14 -7.06 8.38 -9.92
C ALA A 14 -7.26 7.74 -11.30
N THR A 15 -8.41 7.13 -11.56
CA THR A 15 -8.72 6.49 -12.86
C THR A 15 -9.26 7.47 -13.92
N ARG A 16 -9.25 8.78 -13.66
CA ARG A 16 -9.74 9.77 -14.63
C ARG A 16 -8.66 10.17 -15.62
N PRO A 17 -8.99 10.69 -16.81
CA PRO A 17 -7.99 11.06 -17.83
C PRO A 17 -6.87 11.97 -17.32
N GLU A 18 -7.13 12.81 -16.31
CA GLU A 18 -6.10 13.66 -15.69
C GLU A 18 -5.01 12.93 -14.89
N TRP A 19 -5.26 11.68 -14.47
CA TRP A 19 -4.39 10.86 -13.60
C TRP A 19 -4.20 9.41 -14.09
N ALA A 20 -4.93 8.99 -15.13
CA ALA A 20 -4.94 7.61 -15.60
C ALA A 20 -3.56 7.17 -16.12
N ASP A 21 -2.85 8.04 -16.83
CA ASP A 21 -1.49 7.77 -17.32
C ASP A 21 -0.52 7.64 -16.14
N ASP A 22 -0.57 8.56 -15.16
CA ASP A 22 0.28 8.49 -13.95
C ASP A 22 0.01 7.22 -13.12
N LEU A 23 -1.25 6.76 -13.08
CA LEU A 23 -1.63 5.50 -12.44
C LEU A 23 -1.13 4.29 -13.24
N HIS A 24 -1.17 4.36 -14.58
CA HIS A 24 -0.63 3.31 -15.45
C HIS A 24 0.89 3.20 -15.28
N ASP A 25 1.60 4.33 -15.26
CA ASP A 25 3.04 4.36 -15.00
C ASP A 25 3.38 3.77 -13.62
N ALA A 26 2.59 4.10 -12.58
CA ALA A 26 2.76 3.49 -11.27
C ALA A 26 2.48 1.98 -11.28
N LEU A 27 1.53 1.49 -12.06
CA LEU A 27 1.30 0.05 -12.23
C LEU A 27 2.48 -0.62 -12.96
N ASP A 28 2.99 0.00 -14.01
CA ASP A 28 4.12 -0.51 -14.79
C ASP A 28 5.41 -0.57 -13.95
N ASP A 29 5.67 0.44 -13.13
CA ASP A 29 6.80 0.46 -12.19
C ASP A 29 6.77 -0.75 -11.22
N HIS A 30 5.57 -1.17 -10.79
CA HIS A 30 5.41 -2.27 -9.83
C HIS A 30 5.32 -3.65 -10.50
N LEU A 31 4.67 -3.74 -11.66
CA LEU A 31 4.27 -5.02 -12.26
C LEU A 31 4.90 -5.25 -13.64
N GLY A 32 5.24 -4.20 -14.38
CA GLY A 32 5.64 -4.25 -15.79
C GLY A 32 6.81 -5.18 -16.06
N THR A 33 7.82 -5.18 -15.19
CA THR A 33 8.97 -6.09 -15.31
C THR A 33 8.54 -7.55 -15.18
N ALA A 34 7.68 -7.87 -14.21
CA ALA A 34 7.20 -9.23 -14.01
C ALA A 34 6.28 -9.66 -15.16
N LEU A 35 5.33 -8.82 -15.55
CA LEU A 35 4.41 -9.08 -16.67
C LEU A 35 5.18 -9.34 -17.97
N THR A 36 6.18 -8.50 -18.29
CA THR A 36 7.06 -8.69 -19.44
C THR A 36 7.86 -9.99 -19.36
N GLN A 37 8.43 -10.31 -18.19
CA GLN A 37 9.24 -11.53 -18.01
C GLN A 37 8.43 -12.80 -18.26
N PHE A 38 7.15 -12.79 -17.89
CA PHE A 38 6.27 -13.95 -18.02
C PHE A 38 5.37 -13.90 -19.26
N ASP A 39 5.52 -12.87 -20.11
CA ASP A 39 4.68 -12.62 -21.30
C ASP A 39 3.19 -12.62 -20.95
N ILE A 40 2.84 -11.93 -19.86
CA ILE A 40 1.47 -11.81 -19.34
C ILE A 40 0.94 -10.43 -19.68
N ASP A 41 -0.22 -10.36 -20.33
CA ASP A 41 -0.95 -9.10 -20.46
C ASP A 41 -1.52 -8.67 -19.10
N SER A 42 -1.45 -7.38 -18.77
CA SER A 42 -2.04 -6.85 -17.54
C SER A 42 -3.52 -7.18 -17.40
N ASP A 43 -4.25 -7.28 -18.51
CA ASP A 43 -5.68 -7.61 -18.52
C ASP A 43 -5.93 -9.10 -18.20
N GLU A 44 -4.94 -9.98 -18.38
CA GLU A 44 -5.01 -11.41 -18.05
C GLU A 44 -4.64 -11.68 -16.58
N LEU A 45 -3.99 -10.73 -15.91
CA LEU A 45 -3.52 -10.91 -14.54
C LEU A 45 -4.65 -11.34 -13.57
N PRO A 46 -5.86 -10.74 -13.59
CA PRO A 46 -6.97 -11.18 -12.74
C PRO A 46 -7.41 -12.63 -12.97
N ASP A 47 -7.29 -13.15 -14.20
CA ASP A 47 -7.63 -14.53 -14.51
C ASP A 47 -6.59 -15.53 -13.97
N ILE A 48 -5.34 -15.10 -13.84
CA ILE A 48 -4.22 -15.92 -13.35
C ILE A 48 -4.20 -15.96 -11.82
N ILE A 49 -4.23 -14.79 -11.17
CA ILE A 49 -4.07 -14.69 -9.71
C ILE A 49 -5.38 -14.45 -8.97
N GLY A 50 -6.49 -14.25 -9.69
CA GLY A 50 -7.78 -13.91 -9.12
C GLY A 50 -7.96 -12.42 -8.87
N GLU A 51 -9.17 -11.92 -9.14
CA GLU A 51 -9.60 -10.52 -9.00
C GLU A 51 -9.18 -9.89 -7.67
N HIS A 52 -9.30 -10.63 -6.56
CA HIS A 52 -8.96 -10.11 -5.23
C HIS A 52 -7.47 -9.72 -5.11
N TRP A 53 -6.58 -10.54 -5.66
CA TRP A 53 -5.14 -10.32 -5.59
C TRP A 53 -4.71 -9.28 -6.64
N ALA A 54 -5.29 -9.30 -7.83
CA ALA A 54 -5.09 -8.25 -8.82
C ALA A 54 -5.48 -6.87 -8.28
N MET A 55 -6.64 -6.77 -7.60
CA MET A 55 -7.06 -5.54 -6.93
C MET A 55 -6.16 -5.14 -5.76
N THR A 56 -5.51 -6.10 -5.10
CA THR A 56 -4.52 -5.82 -4.05
C THR A 56 -3.27 -5.18 -4.64
N LEU A 57 -2.74 -5.73 -5.75
CA LEU A 57 -1.60 -5.15 -6.46
C LEU A 57 -1.92 -3.77 -7.04
N TRP A 58 -3.12 -3.61 -7.60
CA TRP A 58 -3.61 -2.30 -8.03
C TRP A 58 -3.63 -1.30 -6.87
N GLY A 59 -4.06 -1.75 -5.68
CA GLY A 59 -4.04 -0.95 -4.46
C GLY A 59 -2.64 -0.47 -4.09
N CYS A 60 -1.62 -1.34 -4.20
CA CYS A 60 -0.23 -0.97 -3.94
C CYS A 60 0.26 0.15 -4.87
N ALA A 61 0.03 0.02 -6.18
CA ALA A 61 0.42 1.04 -7.16
C ALA A 61 -0.35 2.35 -6.96
N PHE A 62 -1.65 2.27 -6.66
CA PHE A 62 -2.48 3.44 -6.33
C PHE A 62 -1.96 4.17 -5.08
N GLU A 63 -1.62 3.43 -4.02
CA GLU A 63 -1.08 4.02 -2.80
C GLU A 63 0.30 4.64 -3.03
N ASP A 64 1.15 4.03 -3.85
CA ASP A 64 2.42 4.63 -4.28
C ASP A 64 2.17 5.95 -5.02
N LEU A 65 1.28 5.97 -6.02
CA LEU A 65 0.88 7.18 -6.73
C LEU A 65 0.40 8.29 -5.78
N ALA A 66 -0.34 7.93 -4.73
CA ALA A 66 -0.81 8.89 -3.74
C ALA A 66 0.34 9.59 -2.98
N THR A 67 1.52 8.96 -2.88
CA THR A 67 2.73 9.53 -2.26
C THR A 67 3.60 10.34 -3.22
N ARG A 68 3.50 10.10 -4.54
CA ARG A 68 4.35 10.75 -5.54
C ARG A 68 4.09 12.26 -5.61
N VAL A 69 5.18 13.03 -5.74
CA VAL A 69 5.14 14.48 -5.98
C VAL A 69 5.89 14.72 -7.28
N PHE A 70 5.17 15.21 -8.30
CA PHE A 70 5.71 15.41 -9.64
C PHE A 70 6.23 16.84 -9.79
N GLU A 71 7.43 16.98 -10.34
CA GLU A 71 8.07 18.26 -10.66
C GLU A 71 7.64 18.76 -12.06
N PRO A 72 7.67 20.08 -12.34
CA PRO A 72 8.16 21.16 -11.49
C PRO A 72 7.09 21.84 -10.62
N ASP A 73 5.81 21.45 -10.73
CA ASP A 73 4.68 22.12 -10.09
C ASP A 73 4.29 21.52 -8.73
N GLY A 74 4.94 20.44 -8.32
CA GLY A 74 4.65 19.72 -7.08
C GLY A 74 3.29 19.00 -7.13
N ARG A 75 2.83 18.60 -8.32
CA ARG A 75 1.54 17.93 -8.52
C ARG A 75 1.48 16.64 -7.70
N ASN A 76 0.38 16.46 -6.98
CA ASN A 76 0.12 15.26 -6.17
C ASN A 76 -1.40 14.92 -6.20
N LEU A 77 -1.69 13.63 -6.32
CA LEU A 77 -3.05 13.08 -6.48
C LEU A 77 -3.97 13.49 -5.32
N VAL A 78 -3.50 13.31 -4.09
CA VAL A 78 -4.29 13.59 -2.89
C VAL A 78 -4.56 15.08 -2.74
N ASP A 79 -3.53 15.92 -2.93
CA ASP A 79 -3.69 17.37 -2.81
C ASP A 79 -4.70 17.90 -3.82
N GLU A 80 -4.60 17.44 -5.06
CA GLU A 80 -5.52 17.83 -6.13
C GLU A 80 -6.95 17.30 -5.87
N TYR A 81 -7.09 16.04 -5.44
CA TYR A 81 -8.37 15.46 -5.08
C TYR A 81 -9.05 16.26 -3.96
N LEU A 82 -8.33 16.52 -2.87
CA LEU A 82 -8.87 17.25 -1.73
C LEU A 82 -9.22 18.69 -2.08
N LYS A 83 -8.44 19.33 -2.96
CA LYS A 83 -8.75 20.67 -3.49
C LYS A 83 -10.05 20.69 -4.30
N ARG A 84 -10.26 19.69 -5.16
CA ARG A 84 -11.40 19.62 -6.09
C ARG A 84 -12.66 18.97 -5.49
N ARG A 85 -12.54 18.13 -4.47
CA ARG A 85 -13.63 17.25 -3.98
C ARG A 85 -13.68 17.09 -2.46
N GLY A 86 -12.73 17.63 -1.71
CA GLY A 86 -12.60 17.41 -0.26
C GLY A 86 -13.78 17.91 0.59
N TRP A 87 -14.67 18.74 0.04
CA TRP A 87 -15.92 19.11 0.72
C TRP A 87 -16.93 17.96 0.79
N ASN A 88 -16.82 16.97 -0.10
CA ASN A 88 -17.64 15.75 -0.06
C ASN A 88 -17.06 14.69 0.90
N GLU A 89 -15.85 14.93 1.45
CA GLU A 89 -15.16 13.98 2.30
C GLU A 89 -15.35 14.28 3.79
N GLY A 90 -15.58 13.21 4.55
CA GLY A 90 -15.60 13.25 6.01
C GLY A 90 -14.24 13.68 6.58
N GLY A 91 -14.25 14.35 7.75
CA GLY A 91 -13.03 14.78 8.44
C GLY A 91 -11.98 13.67 8.61
N PRO A 92 -12.34 12.47 9.09
CA PRO A 92 -11.43 11.35 9.22
C PRO A 92 -10.80 10.87 7.89
N ASN A 93 -11.56 10.85 6.79
CA ASN A 93 -11.03 10.47 5.47
C ASN A 93 -9.98 11.47 4.99
N LYS A 94 -10.24 12.78 5.17
CA LYS A 94 -9.27 13.82 4.80
C LYS A 94 -7.96 13.72 5.57
N ILE A 95 -8.03 13.43 6.87
CA ILE A 95 -6.83 13.23 7.70
C ILE A 95 -6.07 12.02 7.19
N TYR A 96 -6.76 10.91 6.93
CA TYR A 96 -6.15 9.70 6.41
C TYR A 96 -5.50 9.91 5.04
N MET A 97 -6.18 10.56 4.09
CA MET A 97 -5.63 10.86 2.77
C MET A 97 -4.36 11.72 2.87
N ARG A 98 -4.33 12.72 3.76
CA ARG A 98 -3.12 13.53 4.00
C ARG A 98 -1.98 12.73 4.63
N ALA A 99 -2.29 11.79 5.52
CA ALA A 99 -1.29 10.87 6.06
C ALA A 99 -0.76 9.95 4.95
N LEU A 100 -1.62 9.42 4.09
CA LEU A 100 -1.23 8.63 2.92
C LEU A 100 -0.33 9.43 1.97
N ARG A 101 -0.66 10.68 1.67
CA ARG A 101 0.15 11.61 0.86
C ARG A 101 1.57 11.83 1.37
N THR A 102 1.79 11.64 2.67
CA THR A 102 3.10 11.81 3.32
C THR A 102 3.71 10.49 3.77
N SER A 103 3.06 9.38 3.40
CA SER A 103 3.58 8.04 3.66
C SER A 103 4.72 7.70 2.71
N VAL A 104 5.46 6.66 3.09
CA VAL A 104 6.68 6.24 2.40
C VAL A 104 6.50 4.82 1.91
N MET A 105 6.40 4.63 0.59
CA MET A 105 6.40 3.32 -0.04
C MET A 105 7.80 2.69 0.06
N SER A 106 7.92 1.56 0.74
CA SER A 106 9.18 0.81 0.90
C SER A 106 8.93 -0.69 1.11
N VAL A 107 10.03 -1.44 1.21
CA VAL A 107 10.02 -2.81 1.71
C VAL A 107 10.35 -2.79 3.20
N TYR A 108 9.45 -3.34 4.02
CA TYR A 108 9.62 -3.35 5.47
C TYR A 108 9.72 -4.77 6.01
N GLU A 109 10.68 -4.97 6.92
CA GLU A 109 10.82 -6.18 7.73
C GLU A 109 10.04 -6.02 9.04
N VAL A 110 9.31 -7.06 9.43
CA VAL A 110 8.75 -7.17 10.79
C VAL A 110 9.85 -7.62 11.75
N SER A 111 10.58 -6.67 12.31
CA SER A 111 11.77 -6.93 13.14
C SER A 111 11.45 -7.38 14.57
N ALA A 112 10.26 -7.06 15.09
CA ALA A 112 9.79 -7.53 16.39
C ALA A 112 8.27 -7.45 16.46
N ILE A 113 7.64 -8.37 17.19
CA ILE A 113 6.19 -8.37 17.40
C ILE A 113 5.88 -8.27 18.90
N GLU A 114 4.95 -7.37 19.24
CA GLU A 114 4.36 -7.27 20.56
C GLU A 114 2.90 -7.77 20.50
N PRO A 115 2.61 -8.99 20.98
CA PRO A 115 1.29 -9.60 20.86
C PRO A 115 0.18 -8.74 21.46
N GLY A 116 -0.87 -8.50 20.67
CA GLY A 116 -2.02 -7.70 21.08
C GLY A 116 -1.79 -6.18 20.99
N VAL A 117 -0.58 -5.73 20.65
CA VAL A 117 -0.23 -4.30 20.51
C VAL A 117 0.11 -3.96 19.06
N GLY A 118 1.07 -4.66 18.46
CA GLY A 118 1.61 -4.28 17.17
C GLY A 118 2.96 -4.93 16.84
N PHE A 119 3.72 -4.29 15.94
CA PHE A 119 5.04 -4.74 15.54
C PHE A 119 5.97 -3.58 15.18
N LEU A 120 7.27 -3.84 15.13
CA LEU A 120 8.28 -2.91 14.64
C LEU A 120 8.57 -3.18 13.16
N ALA A 121 8.36 -2.17 12.32
CA ALA A 121 8.64 -2.20 10.89
C ALA A 121 9.98 -1.52 10.60
N ARG A 122 10.97 -2.26 10.09
CA ARG A 122 12.26 -1.72 9.66
C ARG A 122 12.26 -1.54 8.15
N ASP A 123 12.53 -0.32 7.68
CA ASP A 123 12.69 -0.05 6.24
C ASP A 123 14.01 -0.68 5.76
N LEU A 124 13.93 -1.63 4.83
CA LEU A 124 15.09 -2.33 4.29
C LEU A 124 15.78 -1.60 3.15
N ILE A 125 15.09 -0.67 2.50
CA ILE A 125 15.61 0.08 1.34
C ILE A 125 16.24 1.38 1.81
N ARG A 126 15.54 2.13 2.67
CA ARG A 126 16.02 3.42 3.19
C ARG A 126 16.81 3.28 4.49
N GLY A 127 16.70 2.14 5.17
CA GLY A 127 17.29 1.93 6.49
C GLY A 127 16.63 2.82 7.56
N GLY A 128 17.36 3.02 8.68
CA GLY A 128 16.89 3.82 9.81
C GLY A 128 16.36 2.98 10.98
N GLU A 129 15.90 3.67 12.01
CA GLU A 129 15.32 3.04 13.20
C GLU A 129 13.93 2.45 12.88
N PRO A 130 13.59 1.25 13.38
CA PRO A 130 12.28 0.66 13.16
C PRO A 130 11.13 1.54 13.68
N VAL A 131 10.05 1.63 12.92
CA VAL A 131 8.84 2.36 13.30
C VAL A 131 7.84 1.41 13.98
N GLN A 132 7.25 1.86 15.08
CA GLN A 132 6.21 1.09 15.76
C GLN A 132 4.88 1.20 15.03
N VAL A 133 4.43 0.10 14.44
CA VAL A 133 3.10 -0.08 13.87
C VAL A 133 2.17 -0.59 14.96
N ARG A 134 1.04 0.09 15.17
CA ARG A 134 0.00 -0.33 16.12
C ARG A 134 -1.20 -0.84 15.36
N GLU A 135 -1.38 -2.15 15.37
CA GLU A 135 -2.54 -2.77 14.77
C GLU A 135 -3.04 -3.89 15.70
N GLY A 136 -4.23 -3.71 16.27
CA GLY A 136 -4.82 -4.67 17.21
C GLY A 136 -5.12 -6.05 16.59
N SER A 137 -5.06 -6.16 15.26
CA SER A 137 -5.21 -7.40 14.49
C SER A 137 -3.91 -8.18 14.35
N VAL A 138 -2.75 -7.65 14.77
CA VAL A 138 -1.44 -8.34 14.69
C VAL A 138 -1.43 -9.66 15.47
N ALA A 139 -2.36 -9.83 16.41
CA ALA A 139 -2.68 -11.12 17.02
C ALA A 139 -3.04 -12.24 16.00
N LYS A 140 -3.43 -11.89 14.76
CA LYS A 140 -3.68 -12.84 13.65
C LYS A 140 -2.41 -13.17 12.86
N ILE A 141 -1.51 -12.21 12.65
CA ILE A 141 -0.22 -12.41 11.97
C ILE A 141 0.66 -13.38 12.79
N VAL A 142 0.72 -13.19 14.12
CA VAL A 142 1.44 -14.09 15.05
C VAL A 142 0.84 -15.50 15.10
N LYS A 143 -0.49 -15.64 14.90
CA LYS A 143 -1.14 -16.95 14.88
C LYS A 143 -0.79 -17.76 13.63
N LEU A 144 -0.64 -17.09 12.48
CA LEU A 144 -0.14 -17.74 11.28
C LEU A 144 1.32 -18.13 11.47
N GLU A 145 2.16 -17.22 11.96
CA GLU A 145 3.59 -17.47 12.22
C GLU A 145 3.83 -18.66 13.18
N HIS A 146 3.06 -18.79 14.28
CA HIS A 146 3.08 -19.96 15.16
C HIS A 146 2.53 -21.25 14.53
N ALA A 147 1.69 -21.16 13.50
CA ALA A 147 1.20 -22.32 12.75
C ALA A 147 2.23 -22.79 11.72
N TRP A 148 2.92 -21.86 11.05
CA TRP A 148 3.99 -22.12 10.09
C TRP A 148 5.28 -22.63 10.75
N ARG A 149 5.68 -22.08 11.91
CA ARG A 149 6.81 -22.60 12.72
C ARG A 149 6.65 -24.05 13.17
N ARG A 150 5.40 -24.50 13.37
CA ARG A 150 5.09 -25.89 13.72
C ARG A 150 5.18 -26.85 12.52
N LEU A 151 5.16 -26.33 11.29
CA LEU A 151 5.16 -27.13 10.07
C LEU A 151 6.55 -27.22 9.41
N ASP A 152 7.39 -26.17 9.46
CA ASP A 152 8.57 -26.11 8.57
C ASP A 152 9.96 -26.11 9.26
N GLY A 153 10.04 -25.91 10.58
CA GLY A 153 11.32 -26.03 11.30
C GLY A 153 12.46 -25.11 10.84
N ARG A 154 12.19 -24.09 10.00
CA ARG A 154 13.13 -23.05 9.58
C ARG A 154 12.51 -21.66 9.72
N ASN A 155 13.41 -20.69 9.86
CA ASN A 155 13.17 -19.30 10.20
C ASN A 155 13.23 -18.48 8.91
N ASP A 156 12.09 -18.11 8.34
CA ASP A 156 12.05 -17.26 7.15
C ASP A 156 11.18 -16.02 7.39
N ASP A 157 11.72 -14.91 6.90
CA ASP A 157 11.37 -13.53 7.21
C ASP A 157 10.15 -13.12 6.37
N GLY A 158 9.03 -12.90 7.03
CA GLY A 158 7.80 -12.45 6.37
C GLY A 158 7.95 -11.03 5.86
N PHE A 159 8.19 -10.86 4.56
CA PHE A 159 8.16 -9.56 3.89
C PHE A 159 6.72 -9.08 3.71
N GLN A 160 6.43 -7.84 4.13
CA GLN A 160 5.18 -7.17 3.82
C GLN A 160 5.51 -5.83 3.15
N VAL A 161 4.94 -5.59 1.97
CA VAL A 161 5.02 -4.30 1.26
C VAL A 161 3.78 -3.51 1.67
N ALA A 162 3.97 -2.38 2.34
CA ALA A 162 2.89 -1.45 2.69
C ALA A 162 3.47 -0.03 2.88
N PRO A 163 2.73 1.02 2.49
CA PRO A 163 3.10 2.38 2.82
C PRO A 163 2.85 2.66 4.31
N PHE A 164 3.83 3.24 4.99
CA PHE A 164 3.69 3.69 6.39
C PHE A 164 3.76 5.21 6.47
N PRO A 165 2.91 5.86 7.28
CA PRO A 165 3.04 7.29 7.55
C PRO A 165 4.37 7.54 8.27
N GLY A 166 5.15 8.50 7.77
CA GLY A 166 6.38 8.99 8.40
C GLY A 166 6.13 9.81 9.66
#